data_AF-A0A835X0N9-F1
#
_entry.id   AF-A0A835X0N9-F1
#
_cell.length_a   1.000
_cell.length_b   1.000
_cell.length_c   1.000
_cell.angle_alpha   90.00
_cell.angle_beta   90.00
_cell.angle_gamma   90.00
#
_symmetry.space_group_name_H-M   'P 1'
#
loop_
_entity.id
_entity.type
_entity.pdbx_description
1 polymer ?
#
loop_
_entity_poly.entity_id
_entity_poly.type
_entity_poly.pdbx_seq_one_letter_code
_entity_poly.pdbx_strand_id
1 'polypeptide(L)'
;MYHGIVENYLVEFENIDLIDLTSICTKFPRQFDNENLECVHGIGHGLYKIFDKDIFVASEKCKDSFTAIWEFERCSGGVFMENMMMQRELGFPDFNENDPHYPCNSVSQEFLRACYAHQSFYIILQQPNTSATKSFESCDEIPKENRKYCYRGVGNHITGNNLDDINRIVELCKLGDEEFHSECIKSAAYVSVDLRGIQRGFDVCKISPDYTKEKCYDTMGKLIKTIHGSENDIEEQCSKAENSKYSDICLNATLDTYF
;
A
#
# COMPACT_ATOMS: atom_id res chain seq x y z
N MET A 1 -9.30 11.95 -5.41
CA MET A 1 -10.61 12.60 -5.66
C MET A 1 -11.60 11.69 -6.41
N TYR A 2 -11.18 10.57 -7.04
CA TYR A 2 -12.08 9.51 -7.53
C TYR A 2 -12.51 8.49 -6.47
N HIS A 3 -11.64 8.25 -5.49
CA HIS A 3 -11.82 7.34 -4.35
C HIS A 3 -13.22 7.44 -3.69
N GLY A 4 -13.58 8.61 -3.15
CA GLY A 4 -14.90 8.83 -2.53
C GLY A 4 -16.08 8.92 -3.51
N ILE A 5 -15.85 9.09 -4.82
CA ILE A 5 -16.93 9.12 -5.83
C ILE A 5 -17.38 7.69 -6.14
N VAL A 6 -16.43 6.79 -6.37
CA VAL A 6 -16.70 5.37 -6.68
C VAL A 6 -17.34 4.69 -5.47
N GLU A 7 -16.83 4.98 -4.28
CA GLU A 7 -17.38 4.51 -3.02
C GLU A 7 -18.85 4.91 -2.83
N ASN A 8 -19.18 6.20 -3.02
CA ASN A 8 -20.56 6.68 -2.91
C ASN A 8 -21.46 6.18 -4.05
N TYR A 9 -20.92 6.01 -5.25
CA TYR A 9 -21.65 5.45 -6.39
C TYR A 9 -22.05 3.99 -6.14
N LEU A 10 -21.16 3.21 -5.52
CA LEU A 10 -21.40 1.79 -5.27
C LEU A 10 -22.52 1.56 -4.25
N VAL A 11 -22.60 2.37 -3.19
CA VAL A 11 -23.64 2.22 -2.15
C VAL A 11 -25.05 2.58 -2.62
N GLU A 12 -25.21 3.16 -3.81
CA GLU A 12 -26.52 3.42 -4.42
C GLU A 12 -27.15 2.17 -5.08
N PHE A 13 -26.40 1.08 -5.22
CA PHE A 13 -26.91 -0.13 -5.86
C PHE A 13 -27.54 -1.13 -4.88
N GLU A 14 -28.79 -1.50 -5.15
CA GLU A 14 -29.51 -2.51 -4.35
C GLU A 14 -28.97 -3.93 -4.54
N ASN A 15 -28.33 -4.26 -5.67
CA ASN A 15 -27.79 -5.58 -5.94
C ASN A 15 -26.46 -5.51 -6.71
N ILE A 16 -25.36 -5.57 -5.97
CA ILE A 16 -23.99 -5.50 -6.48
C ILE A 16 -23.61 -6.71 -7.36
N ASP A 17 -24.28 -7.85 -7.22
CA ASP A 17 -23.99 -9.05 -8.01
C ASP A 17 -24.43 -8.94 -9.47
N LEU A 18 -25.27 -7.97 -9.79
CA LEU A 18 -25.70 -7.69 -11.16
C LEU A 18 -24.77 -6.70 -11.87
N ILE A 19 -23.70 -6.24 -11.21
CA ILE A 19 -22.82 -5.20 -11.70
C ILE A 19 -21.47 -5.79 -12.10
N ASP A 20 -21.06 -5.51 -13.33
CA ASP A 20 -19.70 -5.72 -13.76
C ASP A 20 -18.80 -4.63 -13.17
N LEU A 21 -18.10 -4.95 -12.09
CA LEU A 21 -17.18 -4.03 -11.41
C LEU A 21 -16.04 -3.55 -12.31
N THR A 22 -15.60 -4.38 -13.27
CA THR A 22 -14.52 -4.02 -14.20
C THR A 22 -14.94 -2.88 -15.14
N SER A 23 -16.24 -2.78 -15.43
CA SER A 23 -16.79 -1.73 -16.27
C SER A 23 -16.85 -0.35 -15.58
N ILE A 24 -16.87 -0.31 -14.24
CA ILE A 24 -17.09 0.93 -13.47
C ILE A 24 -16.00 1.96 -13.78
N CYS A 25 -14.74 1.55 -13.75
CA CYS A 25 -13.61 2.45 -13.96
C CYS A 25 -13.48 2.96 -15.39
N THR A 26 -14.18 2.34 -16.35
CA THR A 26 -14.23 2.81 -17.74
C THR A 26 -15.29 3.90 -17.98
N LYS A 27 -16.23 4.09 -17.04
CA LYS A 27 -17.31 5.08 -17.15
C LYS A 27 -16.87 6.51 -16.81
N PHE A 28 -15.71 6.67 -16.19
CA PHE A 28 -15.19 7.96 -15.79
C PHE A 28 -14.11 8.44 -16.77
N PRO A 29 -14.18 9.69 -17.26
CA PRO A 29 -13.20 10.23 -18.20
C PRO A 29 -11.83 10.35 -17.52
N ARG A 30 -10.81 9.74 -18.14
CA ARG A 30 -9.45 9.73 -17.60
C ARG A 30 -8.78 11.10 -17.72
N GLN A 31 -8.38 11.74 -16.61
CA GLN A 31 -7.58 12.98 -16.64
C GLN A 31 -6.12 12.77 -16.24
N PHE A 32 -5.81 11.72 -15.46
CA PHE A 32 -4.45 11.38 -15.01
C PHE A 32 -4.14 9.88 -15.16
N ASP A 33 -2.85 9.55 -15.26
CA ASP A 33 -2.36 8.18 -15.52
C ASP A 33 -2.69 7.18 -14.40
N ASN A 34 -2.92 7.64 -13.16
CA ASN A 34 -3.20 6.80 -11.99
C ASN A 34 -4.69 6.58 -11.68
N GLU A 35 -5.62 7.17 -12.43
CA GLU A 35 -7.05 7.16 -12.05
C GLU A 35 -7.69 5.78 -12.05
N ASN A 36 -7.21 4.86 -12.89
CA ASN A 36 -7.71 3.48 -12.88
C ASN A 36 -7.33 2.76 -11.58
N LEU A 37 -6.13 3.02 -11.05
CA LEU A 37 -5.67 2.46 -9.78
C LEU A 37 -6.52 2.98 -8.62
N GLU A 38 -6.77 4.28 -8.59
CA GLU A 38 -7.59 4.94 -7.58
C GLU A 38 -9.06 4.51 -7.65
N CYS A 39 -9.58 4.28 -8.86
CA CYS A 39 -10.92 3.76 -9.05
C CYS A 39 -11.07 2.33 -8.52
N VAL A 40 -10.20 1.41 -8.94
CA VAL A 40 -10.24 0.01 -8.48
C VAL A 40 -10.05 -0.08 -6.96
N HIS A 41 -9.18 0.75 -6.39
CA HIS A 41 -9.05 0.90 -4.95
C HIS A 41 -10.37 1.35 -4.29
N GLY A 42 -11.00 2.40 -4.83
CA GLY A 42 -12.31 2.88 -4.37
C GLY A 42 -13.44 1.85 -4.48
N ILE A 43 -13.38 0.92 -5.45
CA ILE A 43 -14.31 -0.22 -5.53
C ILE A 43 -14.21 -1.06 -4.25
N GLY A 44 -13.00 -1.35 -3.78
CA GLY A 44 -12.78 -2.10 -2.54
C GLY A 44 -13.44 -1.46 -1.31
N HIS A 45 -13.33 -0.14 -1.17
CA HIS A 45 -13.98 0.62 -0.10
C HIS A 45 -15.51 0.46 -0.17
N GLY A 46 -16.08 0.64 -1.36
CA GLY A 46 -17.52 0.48 -1.59
C GLY A 46 -18.01 -0.94 -1.28
N LEU A 47 -17.29 -1.98 -1.73
CA LEU A 47 -17.63 -3.38 -1.45
C LEU A 47 -17.66 -3.66 0.05
N TYR A 48 -16.66 -3.18 0.81
CA TYR A 48 -16.65 -3.34 2.25
C TYR A 48 -17.89 -2.72 2.92
N LYS A 49 -18.35 -1.55 2.44
CA LYS A 49 -19.57 -0.90 2.96
C LYS A 49 -20.85 -1.64 2.56
N ILE A 50 -20.93 -2.14 1.33
CA ILE A 50 -22.12 -2.84 0.80
C ILE A 50 -22.33 -4.19 1.50
N PHE A 51 -21.25 -4.92 1.77
CA PHE A 51 -21.33 -6.22 2.43
C PHE A 51 -21.34 -6.09 3.96
N ASP A 52 -21.95 -5.03 4.50
CA ASP A 52 -22.12 -4.79 5.94
C ASP A 52 -20.82 -4.94 6.75
N LYS A 53 -19.69 -4.54 6.15
CA LYS A 53 -18.35 -4.59 6.75
C LYS A 53 -17.80 -6.00 6.94
N ASP A 54 -18.33 -6.99 6.23
CA ASP A 54 -17.73 -8.33 6.17
C ASP A 54 -16.50 -8.30 5.24
N ILE A 55 -15.30 -8.25 5.84
CA ILE A 55 -14.05 -8.26 5.09
C ILE A 55 -13.90 -9.49 4.19
N PHE A 56 -14.41 -10.66 4.60
CA PHE A 56 -14.18 -11.91 3.88
C PHE A 56 -15.00 -11.93 2.60
N VAL A 57 -16.28 -11.56 2.70
CA VAL A 57 -17.17 -11.44 1.54
C VAL A 57 -16.68 -10.35 0.60
N ALA A 58 -16.30 -9.18 1.13
CA ALA A 58 -15.82 -8.08 0.31
C ALA A 58 -14.51 -8.40 -0.43
N SER A 59 -13.56 -9.06 0.24
CA SER A 59 -12.28 -9.44 -0.37
C SER A 59 -12.43 -10.55 -1.41
N GLU A 60 -13.29 -11.55 -1.16
CA GLU A 60 -13.61 -12.58 -2.17
C GLU A 60 -14.31 -11.96 -3.38
N LYS A 61 -15.19 -10.97 -3.20
CA LYS A 61 -15.80 -10.27 -4.34
C LYS A 61 -14.77 -9.57 -5.23
N CYS A 62 -13.73 -8.96 -4.64
CA CYS A 62 -12.61 -8.41 -5.42
C CYS A 62 -11.92 -9.49 -6.27
N LYS A 63 -11.63 -10.65 -5.66
CA LYS A 63 -10.98 -11.79 -6.33
C LYS A 63 -11.82 -12.37 -7.46
N ASP A 64 -13.12 -12.51 -7.26
CA ASP A 64 -14.05 -13.02 -8.27
C ASP A 64 -14.23 -12.06 -9.44
N SER A 65 -14.05 -10.76 -9.20
CA SER A 65 -14.30 -9.71 -10.19
C SER A 65 -13.07 -9.36 -11.02
N PHE A 66 -11.86 -9.50 -10.47
CA PHE A 66 -10.62 -9.02 -11.09
C PHE A 66 -9.61 -10.14 -11.33
N THR A 67 -9.28 -10.37 -12.60
CA THR A 67 -8.32 -11.42 -13.00
C THR A 67 -6.89 -10.90 -13.10
N ALA A 68 -6.69 -9.60 -13.36
CA ALA A 68 -5.36 -9.01 -13.33
C ALA A 68 -4.91 -8.85 -11.87
N ILE A 69 -3.71 -9.35 -11.56
CA ILE A 69 -3.16 -9.33 -10.19
C ILE A 69 -3.16 -7.91 -9.60
N TRP A 70 -2.81 -6.89 -10.38
CA TRP A 70 -2.78 -5.52 -9.90
C TRP A 70 -4.19 -4.99 -9.54
N GLU A 71 -5.23 -5.38 -10.27
CA GLU A 71 -6.61 -4.97 -9.98
C GLU A 71 -7.10 -5.64 -8.69
N PHE A 72 -6.85 -6.94 -8.58
CA PHE A 72 -7.14 -7.72 -7.38
C PHE A 72 -6.45 -7.13 -6.14
N GLU A 73 -5.14 -6.86 -6.22
CA GLU A 73 -4.36 -6.30 -5.10
C GLU A 73 -4.84 -4.89 -4.74
N ARG A 74 -5.20 -4.05 -5.73
CA ARG A 74 -5.72 -2.70 -5.47
C ARG A 74 -7.11 -2.71 -4.83
N CYS A 75 -8.02 -3.56 -5.33
CA CYS A 75 -9.37 -3.70 -4.78
C CYS A 75 -9.33 -4.26 -3.35
N SER A 76 -8.62 -5.37 -3.13
CA SER A 76 -8.47 -5.96 -1.79
C SER A 76 -7.77 -5.02 -0.81
N GLY A 77 -6.75 -4.27 -1.26
CA GLY A 77 -6.13 -3.21 -0.46
C GLY A 77 -7.15 -2.16 0.00
N GLY A 78 -8.10 -1.78 -0.86
CA GLY A 78 -9.20 -0.88 -0.50
C GLY A 78 -10.12 -1.45 0.59
N VAL A 79 -10.47 -2.74 0.49
CA VAL A 79 -11.27 -3.43 1.53
C VAL A 79 -10.55 -3.39 2.88
N PHE A 80 -9.28 -3.80 2.93
CA PHE A 80 -8.52 -3.84 4.19
C PHE A 80 -8.20 -2.45 4.75
N MET A 81 -7.99 -1.45 3.89
CA MET A 81 -7.83 -0.06 4.31
C MET A 81 -9.12 0.51 4.91
N GLU A 82 -10.27 0.24 4.31
CA GLU A 82 -11.55 0.74 4.83
C GLU A 82 -11.92 0.05 6.15
N ASN A 83 -11.67 -1.26 6.29
CA ASN A 83 -11.81 -1.98 7.56
C ASN A 83 -11.03 -1.31 8.69
N MET A 84 -9.79 -0.93 8.39
CA MET A 84 -8.91 -0.19 9.30
C MET A 84 -9.47 1.18 9.70
N MET A 85 -9.91 1.97 8.71
CA MET A 85 -10.42 3.32 8.95
C MET A 85 -11.72 3.30 9.76
N MET A 86 -12.63 2.37 9.45
CA MET A 86 -13.91 2.22 10.13
C MET A 86 -13.73 1.75 11.58
N GLN A 87 -12.74 0.91 11.87
CA GLN A 87 -12.38 0.59 13.26
C GLN A 87 -11.94 1.83 14.03
N ARG A 88 -11.08 2.68 13.43
CA ARG A 88 -10.60 3.92 14.07
C ARG A 88 -11.72 4.92 14.35
N GLU A 89 -12.65 5.09 13.42
CA GLU A 89 -13.68 6.12 13.50
C GLU A 89 -14.90 5.69 14.32
N LEU A 90 -15.24 4.40 14.29
CA LEU A 90 -16.55 3.92 14.74
C LEU A 90 -16.50 2.62 15.57
N GLY A 91 -15.34 1.98 15.74
CA GLY A 91 -15.19 0.75 16.55
C GLY A 91 -15.86 -0.51 15.98
N PHE A 92 -15.90 -0.64 14.64
CA PHE A 92 -16.56 -1.73 13.88
C PHE A 92 -15.61 -2.91 13.52
N PRO A 93 -16.14 -4.12 13.23
CA PRO A 93 -16.13 -5.26 14.17
C PRO A 93 -14.99 -6.28 14.03
N ASP A 94 -14.18 -6.26 12.97
CA ASP A 94 -13.26 -7.37 12.67
C ASP A 94 -11.93 -7.32 13.44
N PHE A 95 -11.87 -6.61 14.55
CA PHE A 95 -10.69 -6.58 15.41
C PHE A 95 -10.95 -7.34 16.71
N ASN A 96 -10.04 -8.25 17.02
CA ASN A 96 -10.09 -9.06 18.22
C ASN A 96 -9.02 -8.57 19.21
N GLU A 97 -9.44 -8.01 20.34
CA GLU A 97 -8.52 -7.55 21.39
C GLU A 97 -7.64 -8.69 21.95
N ASN A 98 -8.10 -9.93 21.85
CA ASN A 98 -7.37 -11.12 22.30
C ASN A 98 -6.52 -11.76 21.19
N ASP A 99 -6.65 -11.28 19.94
CA ASP A 99 -5.87 -11.74 18.80
C ASP A 99 -5.50 -10.54 17.90
N PRO A 100 -4.36 -9.88 18.18
CA PRO A 100 -3.94 -8.68 17.44
C PRO A 100 -3.60 -8.97 15.97
N HIS A 101 -3.49 -10.24 15.59
CA HIS A 101 -3.21 -10.69 14.22
C HIS A 101 -4.48 -11.02 13.44
N TYR A 102 -5.63 -11.12 14.10
CA TYR A 102 -6.93 -11.17 13.43
C TYR A 102 -7.22 -9.82 12.75
N PRO A 103 -7.77 -9.81 11.51
CA PRO A 103 -8.22 -10.96 10.73
C PRO A 103 -7.15 -11.60 9.83
N CYS A 104 -5.95 -11.03 9.74
CA CYS A 104 -4.93 -11.43 8.76
C CYS A 104 -4.37 -12.84 8.97
N ASN A 105 -4.50 -13.41 10.17
CA ASN A 105 -4.20 -14.81 10.42
C ASN A 105 -5.31 -15.79 9.99
N SER A 106 -6.45 -15.27 9.53
CA SER A 106 -7.66 -16.02 9.17
C SER A 106 -8.06 -15.88 7.70
N VAL A 107 -7.40 -14.98 6.95
CA VAL A 107 -7.62 -14.82 5.50
C VAL A 107 -6.79 -15.83 4.69
N SER A 108 -7.18 -16.09 3.44
CA SER A 108 -6.40 -16.92 2.52
C SER A 108 -5.10 -16.25 2.06
N GLN A 109 -4.17 -17.06 1.53
CA GLN A 109 -2.79 -16.66 1.25
C GLN A 109 -2.69 -15.44 0.32
N GLU A 110 -3.57 -15.36 -0.67
CA GLU A 110 -3.65 -14.29 -1.65
C GLU A 110 -3.95 -12.91 -1.04
N PHE A 111 -4.61 -12.86 0.13
CA PHE A 111 -4.96 -11.61 0.81
C PHE A 111 -3.94 -11.18 1.86
N LEU A 112 -3.03 -12.05 2.27
CA LEU A 112 -2.08 -11.76 3.37
C LEU A 112 -1.28 -10.49 3.13
N ARG A 113 -0.90 -10.25 1.86
CA ARG A 113 -0.20 -9.03 1.47
C ARG A 113 -1.00 -7.78 1.84
N ALA A 114 -2.22 -7.67 1.31
CA ALA A 114 -3.07 -6.50 1.49
C ALA A 114 -3.47 -6.36 2.97
N CYS A 115 -3.84 -7.47 3.61
CA CYS A 115 -4.24 -7.48 5.01
C CYS A 115 -3.12 -7.00 5.93
N TYR A 116 -1.94 -7.63 5.91
CA TYR A 116 -0.84 -7.25 6.81
C TYR A 116 -0.26 -5.86 6.50
N ALA A 117 -0.29 -5.41 5.24
CA ALA A 117 0.09 -4.05 4.90
C ALA A 117 -0.81 -3.01 5.60
N HIS A 118 -2.12 -3.25 5.67
CA HIS A 118 -3.06 -2.33 6.31
C HIS A 118 -3.21 -2.56 7.82
N GLN A 119 -3.05 -3.77 8.34
CA GLN A 119 -3.12 -4.08 9.78
C GLN A 119 -2.07 -3.31 10.60
N SER A 120 -0.91 -3.00 10.01
CA SER A 120 0.11 -2.15 10.63
C SER A 120 -0.43 -0.82 11.17
N PHE A 121 -1.44 -0.22 10.50
CA PHE A 121 -2.09 1.01 10.93
C PHE A 121 -2.82 0.82 12.26
N TYR A 122 -3.42 -0.35 12.53
CA TYR A 122 -4.09 -0.64 13.79
C TYR A 122 -3.11 -0.70 14.94
N ILE A 123 -2.03 -1.45 14.72
CA ILE A 123 -0.95 -1.62 15.70
C ILE A 123 -0.43 -0.23 16.13
N ILE A 124 -0.33 0.71 15.19
CA ILE A 124 0.10 2.08 15.46
C ILE A 124 -1.00 2.94 16.09
N LEU A 125 -2.25 2.85 15.62
CA LEU A 125 -3.34 3.77 16.01
C LEU A 125 -4.02 3.44 17.34
N GLN A 126 -4.01 2.18 17.79
CA GLN A 126 -4.75 1.76 19.00
C GLN A 126 -4.03 2.03 20.31
N GLN A 127 -2.74 2.32 20.29
CA GLN A 127 -2.05 2.71 21.52
C GLN A 127 -1.72 4.20 21.39
N PRO A 128 -2.30 5.07 22.23
CA PRO A 128 -2.03 6.52 22.24
C PRO A 128 -0.56 6.91 22.44
N ASN A 129 0.37 5.95 22.47
CA ASN A 129 1.81 6.09 22.59
C ASN A 129 2.56 4.96 21.84
N THR A 130 2.00 4.38 20.76
CA THR A 130 2.74 3.38 19.97
C THR A 130 3.93 4.06 19.31
N SER A 131 5.14 3.76 19.79
CA SER A 131 6.37 4.10 19.07
C SER A 131 6.51 3.17 17.87
N ALA A 132 7.17 3.60 16.80
CA ALA A 132 7.46 2.73 15.66
C ALA A 132 8.10 1.39 16.07
N THR A 133 8.89 1.38 17.15
CA THR A 133 9.43 0.15 17.78
C THR A 133 8.35 -0.88 18.10
N LYS A 134 7.29 -0.49 18.82
CA LYS A 134 6.20 -1.41 19.17
C LYS A 134 5.46 -1.96 17.96
N SER A 135 5.41 -1.16 16.89
CA SER A 135 4.80 -1.59 15.64
C SER A 135 5.60 -2.69 14.96
N PHE A 136 6.92 -2.55 14.94
CA PHE A 136 7.79 -3.60 14.44
C PHE A 136 7.81 -4.85 15.34
N GLU A 137 7.81 -4.67 16.67
CA GLU A 137 7.68 -5.81 17.61
C GLU A 137 6.42 -6.64 17.34
N SER A 138 5.29 -5.99 17.07
CA SER A 138 4.06 -6.69 16.67
C SER A 138 4.19 -7.35 15.29
N CYS A 139 4.86 -6.71 14.32
CA CYS A 139 5.16 -7.37 13.05
C CYS A 139 6.04 -8.63 13.23
N ASP A 140 6.89 -8.68 14.25
CA ASP A 140 7.79 -9.83 14.50
C ASP A 140 7.05 -11.06 15.06
N GLU A 141 5.83 -10.89 15.56
CA GLU A 141 4.96 -12.00 15.99
C GLU A 141 4.26 -12.71 14.81
N ILE A 142 4.21 -12.08 13.64
CA ILE A 142 3.63 -12.65 12.42
C ILE A 142 4.55 -13.76 11.86
N PRO A 143 4.01 -14.80 11.19
CA PRO A 143 4.82 -15.76 10.43
C PRO A 143 5.86 -15.08 9.52
N LYS A 144 7.10 -15.56 9.56
CA LYS A 144 8.27 -14.88 9.00
C LYS A 144 8.08 -14.48 7.53
N GLU A 145 7.46 -15.35 6.74
CA GLU A 145 7.17 -15.15 5.33
C GLU A 145 6.27 -13.94 5.03
N ASN A 146 5.46 -13.51 6.00
CA ASN A 146 4.48 -12.43 5.87
C ASN A 146 4.93 -11.12 6.54
N ARG A 147 5.95 -11.14 7.41
CA ARG A 147 6.45 -9.96 8.13
C ARG A 147 6.79 -8.79 7.19
N LYS A 148 7.35 -9.09 6.03
CA LYS A 148 7.66 -8.10 4.98
C LYS A 148 6.46 -7.20 4.63
N TYR A 149 5.23 -7.73 4.64
CA TYR A 149 4.02 -6.97 4.33
C TYR A 149 3.68 -6.01 5.47
N CYS A 150 3.77 -6.48 6.72
CA CYS A 150 3.58 -5.65 7.90
C CYS A 150 4.62 -4.52 7.97
N TYR A 151 5.91 -4.82 7.74
CA TYR A 151 6.98 -3.82 7.73
C TYR A 151 6.79 -2.76 6.63
N ARG A 152 6.29 -3.12 5.44
CA ARG A 152 5.88 -2.14 4.42
C ARG A 152 4.76 -1.25 4.95
N GLY A 153 3.73 -1.84 5.55
CA GLY A 153 2.63 -1.10 6.16
C GLY A 153 3.08 -0.07 7.20
N VAL A 154 3.97 -0.48 8.12
CA VAL A 154 4.54 0.43 9.12
C VAL A 154 5.32 1.56 8.44
N GLY A 155 6.10 1.26 7.40
CA GLY A 155 6.81 2.27 6.60
C GLY A 155 5.88 3.28 5.92
N ASN A 156 4.75 2.83 5.40
CA ASN A 156 3.70 3.69 4.84
C ASN A 156 3.20 4.68 5.92
N HIS A 157 2.82 4.17 7.08
CA HIS A 157 2.30 4.98 8.17
C HIS A 157 3.32 5.96 8.75
N ILE A 158 4.57 5.53 8.96
CA ILE A 158 5.69 6.38 9.38
C ILE A 158 5.82 7.56 8.41
N THR A 159 5.77 7.28 7.10
CA THR A 159 5.94 8.29 6.06
C THR A 159 4.78 9.27 6.05
N GLY A 160 3.53 8.77 6.11
CA GLY A 160 2.32 9.59 6.17
C GLY A 160 2.31 10.60 7.32
N ASN A 161 2.88 10.25 8.48
CA ASN A 161 2.94 11.13 9.65
C ASN A 161 4.18 12.05 9.70
N ASN A 162 5.16 11.84 8.84
CA ASN A 162 6.44 12.55 8.87
C ASN A 162 6.83 13.08 7.48
N LEU A 163 5.84 13.43 6.64
CA LEU A 163 6.02 13.75 5.22
C LEU A 163 7.15 14.72 4.92
N ASP A 164 7.33 15.72 5.77
CA ASP A 164 8.29 16.79 5.54
C ASP A 164 9.68 16.50 6.15
N ASP A 165 9.83 15.44 6.97
CA ASP A 165 11.09 15.04 7.62
C ASP A 165 11.54 13.62 7.21
N ILE A 166 12.26 13.54 6.08
CA ILE A 166 12.82 12.28 5.57
C ILE A 166 13.88 11.68 6.50
N ASN A 167 14.61 12.49 7.28
CA ASN A 167 15.57 11.96 8.24
C ASN A 167 14.83 11.21 9.34
N ARG A 168 13.73 11.79 9.84
CA ARG A 168 12.88 11.12 10.83
C ARG A 168 12.29 9.82 10.28
N ILE A 169 11.82 9.81 9.04
CA ILE A 169 11.30 8.59 8.39
C ILE A 169 12.34 7.47 8.39
N VAL A 170 13.56 7.76 7.90
CA VAL A 170 14.63 6.76 7.81
C VAL A 170 15.10 6.29 9.18
N GLU A 171 15.23 7.21 10.15
CA GLU A 171 15.57 6.84 11.54
C GLU A 171 14.50 5.97 12.20
N LEU A 172 13.22 6.22 11.92
CA LEU A 172 12.12 5.39 12.42
C LEU A 172 12.13 3.99 11.77
N CYS A 173 12.39 3.88 10.47
CA CYS A 173 12.50 2.57 9.79
C CYS A 173 13.61 1.69 10.35
N LYS A 174 14.67 2.27 10.94
CA LYS A 174 15.79 1.54 11.55
C LYS A 174 15.48 0.95 12.94
N LEU A 175 14.27 1.19 13.47
CA LEU A 175 13.87 0.70 14.80
C LEU A 175 13.35 -0.75 14.78
N GLY A 176 13.12 -1.33 13.60
CA GLY A 176 12.69 -2.72 13.46
C GLY A 176 13.85 -3.70 13.28
N ASP A 177 13.55 -4.93 12.89
CA ASP A 177 14.54 -5.92 12.51
C ASP A 177 15.27 -5.50 11.21
N GLU A 178 16.60 -5.60 11.24
CA GLU A 178 17.47 -5.25 10.11
C GLU A 178 17.12 -6.02 8.83
N GLU A 179 16.67 -7.27 8.97
CA GLU A 179 16.24 -8.12 7.85
C GLU A 179 15.13 -7.45 7.01
N PHE A 180 14.26 -6.65 7.65
CA PHE A 180 13.09 -6.03 7.02
C PHE A 180 13.20 -4.51 6.86
N HIS A 181 14.32 -3.89 7.24
CA HIS A 181 14.56 -2.45 7.02
C HIS A 181 14.29 -2.03 5.58
N SER A 182 14.70 -2.85 4.60
CA SER A 182 14.44 -2.53 3.19
C SER A 182 12.96 -2.44 2.86
N GLU A 183 12.10 -3.20 3.53
CA GLU A 183 10.66 -3.19 3.27
C GLU A 183 10.01 -1.89 3.78
N CYS A 184 10.42 -1.40 4.95
CA CYS A 184 10.01 -0.08 5.45
C CYS A 184 10.48 1.05 4.52
N ILE A 185 11.75 1.04 4.12
CA ILE A 185 12.36 2.06 3.25
C ILE A 185 11.73 2.08 1.85
N LYS A 186 11.45 0.91 1.26
CA LYS A 186 10.75 0.80 -0.04
C LYS A 186 9.38 1.45 0.03
N SER A 187 8.60 1.15 1.09
CA SER A 187 7.30 1.77 1.28
C SER A 187 7.41 3.28 1.51
N ALA A 188 8.42 3.73 2.27
CA ALA A 188 8.65 5.14 2.50
C ALA A 188 8.99 5.92 1.22
N ALA A 189 9.83 5.35 0.35
CA ALA A 189 10.12 5.92 -0.95
C ALA A 189 8.85 5.98 -1.81
N TYR A 190 8.09 4.88 -1.88
CA TYR A 190 6.81 4.81 -2.59
C TYR A 190 5.82 5.90 -2.15
N VAL A 191 5.52 5.98 -0.86
CA VAL A 191 4.56 6.96 -0.32
C VAL A 191 5.06 8.40 -0.50
N SER A 192 6.37 8.60 -0.44
CA SER A 192 6.98 9.90 -0.73
C SER A 192 6.78 10.33 -2.18
N VAL A 193 6.86 9.40 -3.14
CA VAL A 193 6.53 9.69 -4.55
C VAL A 193 5.06 10.06 -4.68
N ASP A 194 4.16 9.26 -4.11
CA ASP A 194 2.72 9.48 -4.20
C ASP A 194 2.29 10.85 -3.64
N LEU A 195 2.92 11.30 -2.55
CA LEU A 195 2.50 12.51 -1.82
C LEU A 195 3.34 13.77 -2.10
N ARG A 196 4.54 13.63 -2.65
CA ARG A 196 5.50 14.75 -2.85
C ARG A 196 6.28 14.67 -4.18
N GLY A 197 6.07 13.63 -4.99
CA GLY A 197 6.70 13.46 -6.30
C GLY A 197 8.01 12.67 -6.28
N ILE A 198 8.44 12.27 -7.49
CA ILE A 198 9.56 11.32 -7.72
C ILE A 198 10.84 11.71 -6.98
N GLN A 199 11.21 13.00 -7.01
CA GLN A 199 12.43 13.47 -6.35
C GLN A 199 12.44 13.14 -4.85
N ARG A 200 11.29 13.23 -4.17
CA ARG A 200 11.21 12.93 -2.75
C ARG A 200 11.52 11.47 -2.45
N GLY A 201 11.07 10.55 -3.31
CA GLY A 201 11.41 9.13 -3.21
C GLY A 201 12.91 8.88 -3.35
N PHE A 202 13.57 9.55 -4.30
CA PHE A 202 15.03 9.48 -4.42
C PHE A 202 15.77 10.08 -3.23
N ASP A 203 15.26 11.16 -2.65
CA ASP A 203 15.86 11.75 -1.45
C ASP A 203 15.81 10.79 -0.26
N VAL A 204 14.71 10.04 -0.09
CA VAL A 204 14.60 8.95 0.90
C VAL A 204 15.67 7.88 0.63
N CYS A 205 15.77 7.37 -0.59
CA CYS A 205 16.76 6.35 -0.93
C CYS A 205 18.20 6.82 -0.69
N LYS A 206 18.49 8.08 -1.00
CA LYS A 206 19.84 8.66 -0.86
C LYS A 206 20.35 8.69 0.58
N ILE A 207 19.47 9.02 1.54
CA ILE A 207 19.84 9.10 2.96
C ILE A 207 19.64 7.77 3.71
N SER A 208 19.08 6.76 3.04
CA SER A 208 18.86 5.44 3.62
C SER A 208 20.17 4.66 3.80
N PRO A 209 20.23 3.68 4.71
CA PRO A 209 21.41 2.85 4.89
C PRO A 209 21.82 2.13 3.61
N ASP A 210 23.13 2.02 3.36
CA ASP A 210 23.68 1.49 2.09
C ASP A 210 23.13 0.10 1.71
N TYR A 211 22.93 -0.79 2.70
CA TYR A 211 22.40 -2.14 2.48
C TYR A 211 20.92 -2.16 2.04
N THR A 212 20.21 -1.04 2.13
CA THR A 212 18.82 -0.89 1.66
C THR A 212 18.72 -0.20 0.30
N LYS A 213 19.74 0.56 -0.10
CA LYS A 213 19.67 1.48 -1.24
C LYS A 213 19.31 0.78 -2.55
N GLU A 214 19.94 -0.37 -2.86
CA GLU A 214 19.67 -1.08 -4.13
C GLU A 214 18.19 -1.44 -4.27
N LYS A 215 17.57 -2.00 -3.22
CA LYS A 215 16.14 -2.32 -3.21
C LYS A 215 15.25 -1.07 -3.27
N CYS A 216 15.69 0.04 -2.68
CA CYS A 216 14.98 1.32 -2.74
C CYS A 216 14.98 1.90 -4.16
N TYR A 217 16.14 1.92 -4.83
CA TYR A 217 16.23 2.39 -6.21
C TYR A 217 15.55 1.47 -7.23
N ASP A 218 15.54 0.15 -7.00
CA ASP A 218 14.72 -0.80 -7.77
C ASP A 218 13.23 -0.46 -7.64
N THR A 219 12.78 -0.14 -6.43
CA THR A 219 11.41 0.33 -6.15
C THR A 219 11.10 1.63 -6.89
N MET A 220 12.02 2.60 -6.90
CA MET A 220 11.84 3.83 -7.67
C MET A 220 11.69 3.54 -9.17
N GLY A 221 12.47 2.61 -9.72
CA GLY A 221 12.34 2.17 -11.11
C GLY A 221 10.98 1.57 -11.45
N LYS A 222 10.48 0.67 -10.59
CA LYS A 222 9.13 0.07 -10.74
C LYS A 222 8.04 1.14 -10.72
N LEU A 223 8.15 2.12 -9.83
CA LEU A 223 7.21 3.24 -9.74
C LEU A 223 7.23 4.10 -10.99
N ILE A 224 8.42 4.53 -11.40
CA ILE A 224 8.61 5.39 -12.57
C ILE A 224 8.06 4.71 -13.82
N LYS A 225 8.31 3.42 -14.03
CA LYS A 225 7.76 2.64 -15.15
C LYS A 225 6.25 2.43 -15.08
N THR A 226 5.67 2.49 -13.89
CA THR A 226 4.22 2.41 -13.70
C THR A 226 3.56 3.74 -14.02
N ILE A 227 4.20 4.86 -13.68
CA ILE A 227 3.70 6.22 -13.89
C ILE A 227 3.93 6.68 -15.33
N HIS A 228 5.09 6.37 -15.91
CA HIS A 228 5.50 6.84 -17.23
C HIS A 228 5.47 5.71 -18.27
N GLY A 229 4.81 5.97 -19.40
CA GLY A 229 4.71 5.02 -20.50
C GLY A 229 5.81 5.15 -21.57
N SER A 230 6.62 6.20 -21.56
CA SER A 230 7.65 6.44 -22.57
C SER A 230 9.07 6.12 -22.05
N GLU A 231 9.89 5.48 -22.88
CA GLU A 231 11.28 5.13 -22.52
C GLU A 231 12.11 6.38 -22.21
N ASN A 232 11.93 7.47 -22.97
CA ASN A 232 12.63 8.73 -22.74
C ASN A 232 12.27 9.34 -21.37
N ASP A 233 11.00 9.30 -20.98
CA ASP A 233 10.58 9.83 -19.67
C ASP A 233 11.17 8.97 -18.53
N ILE A 234 11.17 7.65 -18.69
CA ILE A 234 11.76 6.72 -17.73
C ILE A 234 13.27 7.01 -17.59
N GLU A 235 13.98 7.19 -18.69
CA GLU A 235 15.40 7.55 -18.69
C GLU A 235 15.67 8.89 -18.00
N GLU A 236 14.88 9.91 -18.33
CA GLU A 236 14.99 11.22 -17.69
C GLU A 236 14.76 11.12 -16.18
N GLN A 237 13.72 10.42 -15.73
CA GLN A 237 13.44 10.29 -14.29
C GLN A 237 14.51 9.48 -13.57
N CYS A 238 14.92 8.32 -14.09
CA CYS A 238 15.94 7.49 -13.45
C CYS A 238 17.32 8.15 -13.41
N SER A 239 17.62 9.07 -14.35
CA SER A 239 18.87 9.85 -14.33
C SER A 239 19.04 10.73 -13.08
N LYS A 240 17.94 11.00 -12.34
CA LYS A 240 17.93 11.78 -11.09
C LYS A 240 18.37 10.97 -9.86
N ALA A 241 18.66 9.68 -10.03
CA ALA A 241 19.22 8.85 -8.97
C ALA A 241 20.57 9.39 -8.46
N GLU A 242 20.99 8.95 -7.27
CA GLU A 242 22.18 9.49 -6.58
C GLU A 242 23.48 9.36 -7.40
N ASN A 243 23.62 8.30 -8.19
CA ASN A 243 24.78 8.04 -9.06
C ASN A 243 24.42 7.05 -10.18
N SER A 244 25.37 6.80 -11.08
CA SER A 244 25.16 5.92 -12.24
C SER A 244 24.75 4.50 -11.86
N LYS A 245 25.33 3.91 -10.80
CA LYS A 245 24.94 2.58 -10.32
C LYS A 245 23.44 2.52 -9.98
N TYR A 246 22.94 3.52 -9.26
CA TYR A 246 21.52 3.55 -8.87
C TYR A 246 20.58 3.96 -10.01
N SER A 247 21.08 4.78 -10.95
CA SER A 247 20.37 5.04 -12.21
C SER A 247 20.18 3.75 -13.00
N ASP A 248 21.22 2.93 -13.13
CA ASP A 248 21.15 1.64 -13.83
C ASP A 248 20.18 0.67 -13.16
N ILE A 249 20.16 0.62 -11.82
CA ILE A 249 19.19 -0.20 -11.07
C ILE A 249 17.76 0.27 -11.34
N CYS A 250 17.51 1.58 -11.29
CA CYS A 250 16.20 2.17 -11.58
C CYS A 250 15.73 1.82 -13.01
N LEU A 251 16.61 1.97 -14.00
CA LEU A 251 16.30 1.67 -15.41
C LEU A 251 16.01 0.19 -15.65
N ASN A 252 16.69 -0.71 -14.94
CA ASN A 252 16.57 -2.15 -15.16
C ASN A 252 15.51 -2.83 -14.28
N ALA A 253 14.77 -2.07 -13.46
CA ALA A 253 13.76 -2.61 -12.57
C ALA A 253 12.63 -3.33 -13.35
N THR A 254 12.29 -4.55 -12.99
CA THR A 254 11.23 -5.36 -13.65
C THR A 254 9.89 -5.21 -12.95
N LEU A 255 8.81 -5.02 -13.71
CA LEU A 255 7.43 -5.02 -13.19
C LEU A 255 6.96 -6.46 -12.93
N ASP A 256 7.52 -7.11 -11.92
CA ASP A 256 7.22 -8.50 -11.55
C ASP A 256 6.14 -8.61 -10.46
N THR A 257 5.94 -7.54 -9.70
CA THR A 257 4.95 -7.43 -8.63
C THR A 257 4.50 -5.98 -8.53
N TYR A 258 3.19 -5.77 -8.35
CA TYR A 258 2.68 -4.47 -7.94
C TYR A 258 3.07 -4.22 -6.47
N PHE A 259 3.10 -2.99 -5.95
CA PHE A 259 3.75 -2.59 -4.68
C PHE A 259 3.22 -3.18 -3.37
#